data_AF-A0A381XHM1-F1
#
_entry.id   AF-A0A381XHM1-F1
#
_cell.length_a   1.000
_cell.length_b   1.000
_cell.length_c   1.000
_cell.angle_alpha   90.00
_cell.angle_beta   90.00
_cell.angle_gamma   90.00
#
_symmetry.space_group_name_H-M   'P 1'
#
loop_
_entity.id
_entity.type
_entity.pdbx_description
1 polymer ?
#
loop_
_entity_poly.entity_id
_entity_poly.type
_entity_poly.pdbx_seq_one_letter_code
_entity_poly.pdbx_strand_id
1 'polypeptide(L)' 'MDTQKNLMMFTIVISVIYGIWAIFAPGHIMSTYGTPEEFVNPVSLNIVMLFGVAAWVVAILGWHIRSTVTEENVEKAMSY' A
#
# COMPACT_ATOMS: atom_id res chain seq x y z
N MET A 1 2.45 22.23 -5.76
CA MET A 1 3.09 21.06 -5.13
C MET A 1 2.20 20.32 -4.12
N ASP A 2 1.39 21.02 -3.33
CA ASP A 2 0.61 20.41 -2.24
C ASP A 2 -0.44 19.40 -2.70
N THR A 3 -1.14 19.67 -3.81
CA THR A 3 -2.13 18.72 -4.36
C THR A 3 -1.52 17.36 -4.68
N GLN A 4 -0.35 17.32 -5.33
CA GLN A 4 0.36 16.07 -5.62
C GLN A 4 0.77 15.32 -4.35
N LYS A 5 1.35 16.03 -3.38
CA LYS A 5 1.73 15.46 -2.08
C LYS A 5 0.54 14.92 -1.30
N ASN A 6 -0.62 15.56 -1.40
CA ASN A 6 -1.87 15.13 -0.76
C ASN A 6 -2.46 13.91 -1.46
N LEU A 7 -2.43 13.86 -2.80
CA LEU A 7 -2.85 12.69 -3.56
C LEU A 7 -1.95 11.47 -3.26
N MET A 8 -0.63 11.66 -3.13
CA MET A 8 0.27 10.58 -2.71
C MET A 8 -0.03 10.08 -1.29
N MET A 9 -0.48 10.97 -0.40
CA MET A 9 -0.82 10.60 0.98
C MET A 9 -1.98 9.62 1.05
N PHE A 10 -2.96 9.75 0.16
CA PHE A 10 -4.08 8.83 0.07
C PHE A 10 -3.63 7.38 -0.14
N THR A 11 -2.75 7.14 -1.13
CA THR A 11 -2.21 5.80 -1.41
C THR A 11 -1.43 5.26 -0.22
N ILE A 12 -0.59 6.07 0.42
CA ILE A 12 0.18 5.67 1.60
C ILE A 12 -0.73 5.22 2.74
N VAL A 13 -1.77 6.01 3.04
CA VAL A 13 -2.72 5.70 4.13
C VAL A 13 -3.47 4.40 3.86
N ILE A 14 -3.97 4.21 2.63
CA ILE A 14 -4.66 2.97 2.25
C ILE A 14 -3.73 1.77 2.36
N SER A 15 -2.49 1.89 1.87
CA SER A 15 -1.49 0.83 1.94
C SER A 15 -1.19 0.42 3.38
N VAL A 16 -1.13 1.36 4.33
CA VAL A 16 -0.95 1.04 5.76
C VAL A 16 -2.16 0.30 6.32
N ILE A 17 -3.37 0.81 6.11
CA ILE A 17 -4.60 0.25 6.69
C ILE A 17 -4.83 -1.18 6.16
N TYR A 18 -4.85 -1.35 4.84
CA TYR A 18 -5.04 -2.66 4.22
C TYR A 18 -3.84 -3.59 4.43
N GLY A 19 -2.63 -3.05 4.55
CA GLY A 19 -1.42 -3.81 4.86
C GLY A 19 -1.50 -4.45 6.24
N ILE A 20 -1.82 -3.68 7.28
CA ILE A 20 -2.04 -4.19 8.64
C ILE A 20 -3.14 -5.23 8.64
N TRP A 21 -4.28 -4.94 8.01
CA TRP A 21 -5.42 -5.84 8.00
C TRP A 21 -5.08 -7.19 7.34
N ALA A 22 -4.36 -7.17 6.22
CA ALA A 22 -3.93 -8.37 5.51
C ALA A 22 -2.92 -9.21 6.30
N ILE A 23 -2.03 -8.58 7.09
CA ILE A 23 -1.04 -9.29 7.91
C ILE A 23 -1.72 -9.96 9.11
N PHE A 24 -2.57 -9.23 9.83
CA PHE A 24 -3.07 -9.66 11.15
C PHE A 24 -4.44 -10.34 11.10
N ALA A 25 -5.24 -10.12 10.06
CA ALA A 25 -6.53 -10.80 9.88
C ALA A 25 -6.81 -11.15 8.39
N PRO A 26 -5.94 -11.94 7.74
CA PRO A 26 -6.08 -12.33 6.33
C PRO A 26 -7.40 -13.08 6.06
N GLY A 27 -7.87 -13.92 6.99
CA GLY A 27 -9.15 -14.62 6.85
C GLY A 27 -10.35 -13.67 6.87
N HIS A 28 -10.28 -12.59 7.66
CA HIS A 28 -11.33 -11.57 7.68
C HIS A 28 -11.38 -10.79 6.36
N ILE A 29 -10.21 -10.50 5.76
CA ILE A 29 -10.14 -9.94 4.40
C ILE A 29 -10.82 -10.87 3.39
N MET A 30 -10.44 -12.15 3.37
CA MET A 30 -11.00 -13.11 2.42
C MET A 30 -12.51 -13.25 2.56
N SER A 31 -13.02 -13.31 3.79
CA SER A 31 -14.45 -13.32 4.09
C SER A 31 -15.14 -12.03 3.63
N THR A 32 -14.53 -10.86 3.86
CA THR A 32 -15.11 -9.57 3.43
C THR A 32 -15.22 -9.47 1.90
N TYR A 33 -14.28 -10.08 1.17
CA TYR A 33 -14.33 -10.15 -0.28
C TYR A 33 -15.20 -11.30 -0.82
N GLY A 34 -15.89 -12.04 0.05
CA GLY A 34 -16.77 -13.14 -0.35
C GLY A 34 -16.02 -14.33 -0.94
N THR A 35 -14.78 -14.55 -0.51
CA THR A 35 -13.97 -15.70 -0.95
C THR A 35 -14.65 -17.00 -0.49
N PRO A 36 -14.95 -17.96 -1.38
CA PRO A 36 -15.51 -19.25 -0.99
C PRO A 36 -14.59 -19.99 0.00
N GLU A 37 -15.18 -20.68 0.98
CA GLU A 37 -14.43 -21.34 2.07
C GLU A 37 -13.45 -22.41 1.56
N GLU A 38 -13.74 -23.06 0.43
CA GLU A 38 -12.85 -24.02 -0.23
C GLU A 38 -11.49 -23.43 -0.65
N PHE A 39 -11.43 -22.11 -0.87
CA PHE A 39 -10.19 -21.40 -1.16
C PHE A 39 -9.50 -20.84 0.08
N VAL A 40 -10.12 -20.90 1.25
CA VAL A 40 -9.56 -20.40 2.52
C VAL A 40 -8.72 -21.50 3.17
N ASN A 41 -7.45 -21.53 2.81
CA ASN A 41 -6.48 -22.49 3.33
C ASN A 41 -5.16 -21.79 3.70
N PRO A 42 -4.24 -22.46 4.44
CA PRO A 42 -3.00 -21.83 4.91
C PRO A 42 -2.15 -21.19 3.81
N VAL A 43 -2.11 -21.77 2.60
CA VAL A 43 -1.34 -21.22 1.48
C VAL A 43 -1.94 -19.88 1.04
N SER A 44 -3.26 -19.86 0.81
CA SER A 44 -3.97 -18.64 0.40
C SER A 44 -3.87 -17.52 1.44
N LEU A 45 -3.96 -17.86 2.73
CA LEU A 45 -3.85 -16.89 3.82
C LEU A 45 -2.43 -16.31 3.91
N ASN A 46 -1.40 -17.14 3.75
CA ASN A 46 -0.02 -16.69 3.70
C ASN A 46 0.25 -15.77 2.49
N ILE A 47 -0.39 -16.02 1.35
CA ILE A 47 -0.32 -15.13 0.18
C ILE A 47 -0.93 -13.76 0.50
N VAL A 48 -2.11 -13.72 1.15
CA VAL A 48 -2.74 -12.46 1.58
C VAL A 48 -1.84 -11.71 2.55
N MET A 49 -1.23 -12.40 3.51
CA MET A 49 -0.27 -11.79 4.45
C MET A 49 0.94 -11.21 3.71
N LEU A 50 1.46 -11.90 2.70
CA LEU A 50 2.56 -11.42 1.87
C LEU A 50 2.18 -10.14 1.12
N PHE A 51 0.97 -10.06 0.56
CA PHE A 51 0.45 -8.82 -0.02
C PHE A 51 0.35 -7.70 1.01
N GLY A 52 0.01 -8.03 2.26
CA GLY A 52 0.02 -7.07 3.36
C GLY A 52 1.41 -6.49 3.63
N VAL A 53 2.44 -7.34 3.66
CA VAL A 53 3.84 -6.91 3.78
C VAL A 53 4.26 -6.04 2.60
N ALA A 54 3.90 -6.42 1.38
CA ALA A 54 4.19 -5.63 0.18
C ALA A 54 3.52 -4.24 0.23
N ALA A 55 2.28 -4.15 0.71
CA ALA A 55 1.58 -2.88 0.90
C ALA A 55 2.33 -1.97 1.89
N TRP A 56 2.89 -2.53 2.96
CA TRP A 56 3.74 -1.79 3.89
C TRP A 56 5.02 -1.25 3.25
N VAL A 57 5.68 -2.03 2.39
CA VAL A 57 6.84 -1.56 1.62
C VAL A 57 6.44 -0.38 0.72
N VAL A 58 5.31 -0.47 0.03
CA VAL A 58 4.78 0.62 -0.81
C VAL A 58 4.48 1.87 0.00
N ALA A 59 3.94 1.74 1.22
CA ALA A 59 3.69 2.88 2.09
C ALA A 59 5.00 3.60 2.49
N ILE A 60 6.04 2.85 2.86
CA ILE A 60 7.36 3.41 3.21
C ILE A 60 7.99 4.10 2.01
N LEU A 61 7.98 3.45 0.84
CA LEU A 61 8.51 4.03 -0.40
C LEU A 61 7.74 5.29 -0.79
N GLY A 62 6.40 5.25 -0.75
CA GLY A 62 5.56 6.40 -1.04
C GLY A 62 5.85 7.57 -0.11
N TRP A 63 6.06 7.31 1.18
CA TRP A 63 6.45 8.33 2.16
C TRP A 63 7.78 8.97 1.80
N HIS A 64 8.79 8.16 1.46
CA HIS A 64 10.10 8.64 1.06
C HIS A 64 10.03 9.47 -0.22
N ILE A 65 9.35 8.98 -1.27
CA ILE A 65 9.19 9.73 -2.54
C ILE A 65 8.45 11.04 -2.29
N ARG A 66 7.40 11.04 -1.46
CA ARG A 66 6.68 12.29 -1.12
C ARG A 66 7.60 13.35 -0.52
N SER A 67 8.60 12.95 0.26
CA SER A 67 9.60 13.89 0.80
C SER A 67 10.56 14.44 -0.24
N THR A 68 10.78 13.74 -1.36
CA THR A 68 11.70 14.16 -2.43
C THR A 68 11.02 14.94 -3.54
N VAL A 69 9.69 14.90 -3.66
CA VAL A 69 8.96 15.79 -4.56
C VAL A 69 9.01 17.22 -4.00
N THR A 70 9.99 18.00 -4.41
CA THR A 70 10.15 19.44 -4.13
C THR A 70 10.08 20.21 -5.44
N GLU A 71 9.80 21.52 -5.39
CA GLU A 71 9.76 22.35 -6.61
C GLU A 71 11.10 22.28 -7.36
N GLU A 72 12.21 22.43 -6.65
CA GLU A 72 13.57 22.29 -7.19
C GLU A 72 13.80 20.94 -7.90
N ASN A 73 13.43 19.82 -7.26
CA ASN A 73 13.64 18.50 -7.84
C ASN A 73 12.75 18.25 -9.06
N VAL A 74 11.53 18.79 -9.07
CA VAL A 74 10.61 18.71 -10.20
C VAL A 74 11.11 19.55 -11.36
N GLU A 75 11.54 20.78 -11.11
CA GLU A 75 12.12 21.66 -12.13
C GLU A 75 13.36 21.03 -12.75
N LYS A 76 14.26 20.49 -11.92
CA LYS A 76 15.45 19.78 -12.40
C LYS A 76 15.09 18.58 -13.28
N ALA A 77 14.06 17.81 -12.93
CA ALA A 77 13.62 16.66 -13.72
C ALA A 77 12.98 17.04 -15.07
N MET A 78 12.30 18.20 -15.16
CA MET A 78 11.69 18.68 -16.41
C MET A 78 12.65 19.46 -17.32
N SER A 79 13.85 19.78 -16.82
CA SER A 79 14.89 20.48 -17.59
C SER A 79 15.81 19.57 -18.42
N TYR A 80 15.59 18.24 -18.34
CA TYR A 80 16.22 17.22 -19.18
C TYR A 80 15.26 16.76 -20.29
#